data_AF-X0Z3F2-F1
#
_entry.id   AF-X0Z3F2-F1
#
_cell.length_a   1.000
_cell.length_b   1.000
_cell.length_c   1.000
_cell.angle_alpha   90.00
_cell.angle_beta   90.00
_cell.angle_gamma   90.00
#
_symmetry.space_group_name_H-M   'P 1'
#
loop_
_entity.id
_entity.type
_entity.pdbx_description
1 polymer ?
#
loop_
_entity_poly.entity_id
_entity_poly.type
_entity_poly.pdbx_seq_one_letter_code
_entity_poly.pdbx_strand_id
1 'polypeptide(L)' 'MPLVSSEEMLQAAMEGRFAVGAFNANNMEQAQGIVKAAMEERAPVILQASQGAIRYAGLTCVVAIVRALAEE' A
#
# COMPACT_ATOMS: atom_id res chain seq x y z
N MET A 1 6.64 4.03 -6.32
CA MET A 1 7.07 2.71 -5.77
C MET A 1 6.26 1.60 -6.45
N PRO A 2 6.86 0.68 -7.24
CA PRO A 2 6.08 -0.22 -8.09
C PRO A 2 5.18 -1.18 -7.30
N LEU A 3 4.04 -1.53 -7.88
CA LEU A 3 3.18 -2.60 -7.35
C LEU A 3 3.88 -3.96 -7.54
N VAL A 4 3.91 -4.75 -6.47
CA VAL A 4 4.52 -6.08 -6.45
C VAL A 4 3.58 -7.09 -5.80
N SER A 5 3.85 -8.38 -6.00
CA SER A 5 3.14 -9.44 -5.27
C SER A 5 3.48 -9.38 -3.78
N SER A 6 2.49 -9.54 -2.92
CA SER A 6 2.72 -9.68 -1.48
C SER A 6 3.46 -10.96 -1.13
N GLU A 7 3.42 -11.99 -1.98
CA GLU A 7 4.10 -13.27 -1.74
C GLU A 7 5.61 -13.09 -1.66
N GLU A 8 6.21 -12.51 -2.70
CA GLU A 8 7.67 -12.26 -2.78
C GLU A 8 8.13 -11.30 -1.66
N MET A 9 7.34 -10.25 -1.42
CA MET A 9 7.60 -9.28 -0.36
C MET A 9 7.59 -9.92 1.04
N LEU A 10 6.62 -10.78 1.34
CA LEU A 10 6.53 -11.46 2.63
C LEU A 10 7.59 -12.56 2.78
N GLN A 11 7.95 -13.24 1.69
CA GLN A 11 9.06 -14.18 1.71
C GLN A 11 10.37 -13.48 2.10
N ALA A 12 10.69 -12.36 1.45
CA ALA A 12 11.85 -11.54 1.79
C ALA A 12 11.81 -11.04 3.24
N ALA A 13 10.63 -10.69 3.75
CA ALA A 13 10.45 -10.27 5.15
C ALA A 13 10.72 -11.40 6.15
N MET A 14 10.24 -12.62 5.85
CA MET A 14 10.51 -13.80 6.67
C MET A 14 12.00 -14.15 6.72
N GLU A 15 12.66 -14.19 5.56
CA GLU A 15 14.10 -14.45 5.45
C GLU A 15 14.93 -13.36 6.15
N GLY A 16 14.54 -12.09 5.97
CA GLY A 16 15.17 -10.92 6.58
C GLY A 16 14.83 -10.70 8.05
N ARG A 17 13.94 -11.51 8.63
CA ARG A 17 13.46 -11.41 10.03
C ARG A 17 12.91 -10.02 10.39
N PHE A 18 12.11 -9.46 9.49
CA PHE A 18 11.35 -8.22 9.74
C PHE A 18 9.87 -8.40 9.36
N ALA A 19 9.05 -7.41 9.70
CA ALA A 19 7.63 -7.37 9.37
C ALA A 19 7.34 -6.27 8.36
N VAL A 20 6.32 -6.47 7.53
CA VAL A 20 5.83 -5.46 6.59
C VAL A 20 4.56 -4.83 7.15
N GLY A 21 4.54 -3.51 7.23
CA GLY A 21 3.36 -2.77 7.68
C GLY A 21 2.22 -2.88 6.67
N ALA A 22 1.03 -3.23 7.14
CA ALA A 22 -0.19 -3.26 6.35
C ALA A 22 -1.19 -2.22 6.85
N PHE A 23 -1.38 -1.16 6.09
CA PHE A 23 -2.16 0.01 6.49
C PHE A 23 -3.40 0.15 5.61
N ASN A 24 -4.55 0.38 6.23
CA ASN A 24 -5.78 0.65 5.49
C ASN A 24 -5.83 2.12 5.07
N ALA A 25 -6.20 2.37 3.81
CA ALA A 25 -6.49 3.70 3.30
C ALA A 25 -7.96 3.80 2.88
N ASN A 26 -8.60 4.92 3.24
CA ASN A 26 -10.00 5.21 2.92
C ASN A 26 -10.16 6.38 1.94
N ASN A 27 -9.09 7.14 1.70
CA ASN A 27 -9.06 8.27 0.76
C ASN A 27 -7.64 8.47 0.20
N MET A 28 -7.49 9.47 -0.68
CA MET A 28 -6.24 9.79 -1.35
C MET A 28 -5.15 10.27 -0.38
N GLU A 29 -5.51 11.13 0.56
CA GLU A 29 -4.57 11.76 1.49
C GLU A 29 -3.94 10.72 2.43
N GLN A 30 -4.73 9.74 2.88
CA GLN A 30 -4.22 8.60 3.67
C GLN A 30 -3.26 7.75 2.84
N ALA A 31 -3.62 7.44 1.59
CA ALA A 31 -2.77 6.67 0.70
C ALA A 31 -1.43 7.37 0.44
N GLN A 32 -1.47 8.68 0.14
CA GLN A 32 -0.28 9.51 -0.04
C GLN A 32 0.59 9.54 1.22
N GLY A 33 -0.01 9.72 2.39
CA GLY A 33 0.71 9.74 3.67
C GLY A 33 1.44 8.42 3.94
N ILE A 34 0.78 7.29 3.71
CA ILE A 34 1.36 5.95 3.88
C ILE A 34 2.53 5.73 2.92
N VAL A 35 2.34 6.02 1.63
CA VAL A 35 3.38 5.83 0.60
C VAL A 35 4.57 6.76 0.86
N LYS A 36 4.33 8.03 1.18
CA LYS A 36 5.39 9.00 1.50
C LYS A 36 6.22 8.55 2.69
N ALA A 37 5.59 8.11 3.79
CA ALA A 37 6.30 7.59 4.94
C ALA A 37 7.14 6.34 4.59
N ALA A 38 6.58 5.42 3.80
CA ALA A 38 7.31 4.24 3.34
C ALA A 38 8.53 4.60 2.47
N MET A 39 8.42 5.63 1.62
CA MET A 39 9.53 6.14 0.82
C MET A 39 10.63 6.77 1.69
N GLU A 40 10.25 7.61 2.66
CA GLU A 40 11.18 8.27 3.58
C GLU A 40 11.97 7.23 4.41
N GLU A 41 11.28 6.21 4.91
CA GLU A 41 11.87 5.12 5.70
C GLU A 41 12.54 4.03 4.84
N ARG A 42 12.45 4.12 3.50
CA ARG A 42 12.93 3.11 2.55
C ARG A 42 12.42 1.71 2.88
N ALA A 43 11.15 1.62 3.29
CA ALA A 43 10.53 0.39 3.77
C ALA A 43 9.47 -0.13 2.78
N PRO A 44 9.31 -1.46 2.62
CA PRO A 44 8.17 -2.02 1.91
C PRO A 44 6.88 -1.75 2.70
N VAL A 45 5.76 -1.58 2.00
CA VAL A 45 4.45 -1.31 2.61
C VAL A 45 3.33 -2.00 1.86
N ILE A 46 2.32 -2.48 2.60
CA ILE A 46 1.07 -2.99 2.04
C ILE A 46 -0.02 -1.94 2.28
N LEU A 47 -0.59 -1.40 1.20
CA LEU A 47 -1.77 -0.54 1.26
C LEU A 47 -3.02 -1.37 1.04
N GLN A 48 -3.91 -1.36 2.04
CA GLN A 48 -5.12 -2.17 2.07
C GLN A 48 -6.36 -1.30 1.88
N ALA A 49 -7.36 -1.85 1.19
CA ALA A 49 -8.69 -1.26 1.10
C ALA A 49 -9.69 -2.24 1.70
N SER A 50 -10.31 -1.84 2.81
CA SER A 50 -11.38 -2.62 3.41
C SER A 50 -12.62 -2.64 2.51
N GLN A 51 -13.52 -3.61 2.73
CA GLN A 51 -14.82 -3.61 2.05
C GLN A 51 -15.63 -2.32 2.31
N GLY A 52 -15.45 -1.68 3.46
CA GLY A 52 -16.04 -0.38 3.76
C GLY A 52 -15.44 0.74 2.91
N ALA A 53 -14.12 0.79 2.79
CA ALA A 53 -13.42 1.75 1.93
C ALA A 53 -13.83 1.60 0.46
N ILE A 54 -13.94 0.35 -0.02
CA ILE A 54 -14.39 0.06 -1.38
C ILE A 54 -15.83 0.51 -1.60
N ARG A 55 -16.74 0.31 -0.63
CA ARG A 55 -18.12 0.81 -0.74
C ARG A 55 -18.19 2.34 -0.73
N TYR A 56 -17.33 3.00 0.04
CA TYR A 56 -17.29 4.45 0.14
C TYR A 56 -16.74 5.11 -1.13
N ALA A 57 -15.56 4.68 -1.58
CA ALA A 57 -14.84 5.33 -2.68
C ALA A 57 -15.05 4.66 -4.05
N GLY A 58 -15.50 3.41 -4.08
CA GLY A 58 -15.57 2.58 -5.29
C GLY A 58 -14.23 1.90 -5.61
N LEU A 59 -14.29 0.63 -6.04
CA LEU A 59 -13.09 -0.18 -6.34
C LEU A 59 -12.19 0.49 -7.38
N THR A 60 -12.77 1.00 -8.47
CA THR A 60 -12.02 1.64 -9.56
C THR A 60 -11.24 2.86 -9.07
N CYS A 61 -11.86 3.70 -8.24
CA CYS A 61 -11.20 4.89 -7.70
C CYS A 61 -10.05 4.52 -6.76
N VAL A 62 -10.27 3.56 -5.84
CA VAL A 62 -9.23 3.07 -4.95
C VAL A 62 -8.03 2.53 -5.73
N VAL A 63 -8.28 1.69 -6.74
CA VAL A 63 -7.21 1.12 -7.59
C VAL A 63 -6.50 2.22 -8.37
N ALA A 64 -7.21 3.22 -8.90
CA ALA A 64 -6.62 4.32 -9.64
C ALA A 64 -5.68 5.17 -8.78
N ILE A 65 -6.09 5.50 -7.54
CA ILE A 65 -5.24 6.20 -6.57
C ILE A 65 -3.95 5.40 -6.33
N VAL A 66 -4.09 4.11 -6.02
CA VAL A 66 -2.92 3.25 -5.70
C VAL A 66 -1.97 3.11 -6.90
N ARG A 67 -2.50 3.01 -8.12
CA ARG A 67 -1.67 2.95 -9.34
C ARG A 67 -0.92 4.26 -9.59
N ALA A 68 -1.59 5.39 -9.46
CA ALA A 68 -0.96 6.70 -9.62
C ALA A 68 0.22 6.87 -8.64
N LEU A 69 0.03 6.52 -7.37
CA LEU A 69 1.09 6.59 -6.36
C LEU A 69 2.22 5.57 -6.59
N ALA A 70 1.95 4.48 -7.30
CA ALA A 70 2.98 3.49 -7.61
C ALA A 70 3.92 3.93 -8.75
N GLU A 71 3.41 4.78 -9.65
CA GLU A 71 4.12 5.35 -10.80
C GLU A 71 4.99 6.56 -10.43
N GLU A 72 4.72 7.20 -9.28
CA GLU A 72 5.59 8.21 -8.65
C GLU A 72 6.81 7.60 -7.94
#